data_AF-A0A9C7ULM6-F1
#
_entry.id   AF-A0A9C7ULM6-F1
#
_cell.length_a   1.000
_cell.length_b   1.000
_cell.length_c   1.000
_cell.angle_alpha   90.00
_cell.angle_beta   90.00
_cell.angle_gamma   90.00
#
_symmetry.space_group_name_H-M   'P 1'
#
loop_
_entity.id
_entity.type
_entity.pdbx_description
1 polymer ?
#
loop_
_entity_poly.entity_id
_entity_poly.type
_entity_poly.pdbx_seq_one_letter_code
_entity_poly.pdbx_strand_id
1 'polypeptide(L)'
;MHRLGEQKMPQSAPSTNPDSLTNQSYLTKMTYQITNRHTDSAFEADTTETILDAALRQGRVFPYSCRGGSCGTCKAKLVGGG
;
A
#
# COMPACT_ATOMS: atom_id res chain seq x y z
N MET A 1 -48.07 -14.59 29.25
CA MET A 1 -47.20 -14.06 28.17
C MET A 1 -45.73 -14.34 28.50
N HIS A 2 -45.21 -15.50 28.11
CA HIS A 2 -43.79 -15.84 28.17
C HIS A 2 -43.42 -16.47 26.82
N ARG A 3 -42.49 -15.85 26.08
CA ARG A 3 -41.85 -16.46 24.90
C ARG A 3 -40.37 -16.65 25.20
N LEU A 4 -39.97 -17.91 25.23
CA LEU A 4 -38.59 -18.41 25.18
C LEU A 4 -38.22 -18.69 23.71
N GLY A 5 -36.94 -18.49 23.37
CA GLY A 5 -36.34 -18.70 22.04
C GLY A 5 -36.24 -17.38 21.28
N GLU A 6 -35.07 -16.88 20.89
CA GLU A 6 -34.02 -17.58 20.15
C GLU A 6 -32.62 -17.16 20.61
N GLN A 7 -31.77 -18.16 20.87
CA GLN A 7 -30.32 -18.00 20.87
C GLN A 7 -29.84 -17.81 19.43
N LYS A 8 -29.18 -16.69 19.11
CA LYS A 8 -28.35 -16.57 17.90
C LYS A 8 -27.11 -15.72 18.16
N MET A 9 -26.03 -16.45 18.48
CA MET A 9 -24.61 -16.27 18.13
C MET A 9 -24.02 -14.84 18.07
N PRO A 10 -22.92 -14.56 18.82
CA PRO A 10 -22.06 -13.42 18.53
C PRO A 10 -21.41 -13.63 17.16
N GLN A 11 -21.63 -12.70 16.23
CA GLN A 11 -20.97 -12.77 14.93
C GLN A 11 -19.49 -12.41 15.08
N SER A 12 -18.70 -13.48 14.96
CA SER A 12 -17.36 -13.57 14.38
C SER A 12 -16.22 -12.79 15.07
N ALA A 13 -15.36 -13.60 15.67
CA ALA A 13 -13.99 -13.29 16.07
C ALA A 13 -13.21 -12.42 15.05
N PRO A 14 -12.34 -11.51 15.50
CA PRO A 14 -11.23 -11.06 14.67
C PRO A 14 -10.20 -12.19 14.64
N SER A 15 -10.38 -13.14 13.72
CA SER A 15 -9.41 -14.20 13.48
C SER A 15 -8.98 -14.21 12.03
N THR A 16 -7.94 -13.46 11.74
CA THR A 16 -6.81 -13.95 10.94
C THR A 16 -5.56 -13.21 11.39
N ASN A 17 -4.95 -13.69 12.47
CA ASN A 17 -3.51 -13.53 12.66
C ASN A 17 -2.87 -14.85 12.22
N PRO A 18 -2.55 -15.05 10.93
CA PRO A 18 -1.70 -16.16 10.54
C PRO A 18 -0.26 -15.76 10.82
N ASP A 19 0.27 -16.23 11.96
CA ASP A 19 1.70 -16.34 12.29
C ASP A 19 2.21 -15.49 13.47
N SER A 20 1.76 -15.88 14.67
CA SER A 20 2.72 -15.91 15.78
C SER A 20 3.67 -17.09 15.54
N LEU A 21 4.85 -16.86 14.95
CA LEU A 21 6.10 -17.66 15.03
C LEU A 21 7.14 -17.44 13.90
N THR A 22 7.11 -16.35 13.12
CA THR A 22 8.20 -16.06 12.17
C THR A 22 9.04 -14.88 12.66
N ASN A 23 10.33 -15.12 12.88
CA ASN A 23 11.33 -14.19 13.41
C ASN A 23 11.16 -12.74 12.94
N GLN A 24 11.49 -11.82 13.85
CA GLN A 24 11.42 -10.34 13.77
C GLN A 24 12.11 -9.68 12.55
N SER A 25 12.60 -10.45 11.58
CA SER A 25 13.37 -10.06 10.40
C SER A 25 12.57 -9.98 9.09
N TYR A 26 11.27 -10.34 9.06
CA TYR A 26 10.43 -10.24 7.83
C TYR A 26 9.58 -8.95 7.73
N LEU A 27 9.47 -8.16 8.80
CA LEU A 27 8.76 -6.87 8.77
C LEU A 27 9.69 -5.66 8.54
N THR A 28 10.95 -5.89 8.15
CA THR A 28 11.81 -4.81 7.65
C THR A 28 11.26 -4.38 6.30
N LYS A 29 10.34 -3.44 6.36
CA LYS A 29 9.68 -2.83 5.22
C LYS A 29 10.76 -2.21 4.32
N MET A 30 11.03 -2.86 3.19
CA MET A 30 12.12 -2.46 2.29
C MET A 30 11.64 -1.30 1.43
N THR A 31 12.23 -0.13 1.65
CA THR A 31 11.86 1.10 0.95
C THR A 31 12.96 1.59 0.03
N TYR A 32 12.56 2.16 -1.10
CA TYR A 32 13.41 2.91 -2.01
C TYR A 32 13.12 4.40 -1.90
N GLN A 33 14.17 5.21 -1.89
CA GLN A 33 14.05 6.66 -2.02
C GLN A 33 13.94 7.03 -3.51
N ILE A 34 12.84 7.66 -3.88
CA ILE A 34 12.57 8.10 -5.26
C ILE A 34 12.66 9.62 -5.30
N THR A 35 13.43 10.15 -6.24
CA THR A 35 13.57 11.60 -6.46
C THR A 35 12.98 11.99 -7.81
N ASN A 36 12.04 12.95 -7.80
CA ASN A 36 11.56 13.59 -9.02
C ASN A 36 12.48 14.75 -9.38
N ARG A 37 13.27 14.60 -10.44
CA ARG A 37 14.25 15.61 -10.90
C ARG A 37 13.62 16.88 -11.48
N HIS A 38 12.32 16.90 -11.78
CA HIS A 38 11.65 18.12 -12.26
C HIS A 38 11.25 19.05 -11.11
N THR A 39 11.02 18.50 -9.93
CA THR A 39 10.53 19.24 -8.75
C THR A 39 11.51 19.20 -7.57
N ASP A 40 12.65 18.51 -7.74
CA ASP A 40 13.64 18.19 -6.70
C ASP A 40 13.03 17.61 -5.41
N SER A 41 11.84 16.99 -5.52
CA SER A 41 11.13 16.40 -4.40
C SER A 41 11.41 14.91 -4.29
N ALA A 42 11.64 14.43 -3.07
CA ALA A 42 11.81 13.02 -2.77
C ALA A 42 10.60 12.43 -2.03
N PHE A 43 10.41 11.11 -2.18
CA PHE A 43 9.43 10.31 -1.44
C PHE A 43 9.90 8.86 -1.32
N GLU A 44 9.39 8.15 -0.31
CA GLU A 44 9.72 6.74 -0.08
C GLU A 44 8.68 5.82 -0.70
N ALA A 45 9.12 4.81 -1.44
CA ALA A 45 8.26 3.77 -2.00
C ALA A 45 8.63 2.41 -1.42
N ASP A 46 7.63 1.70 -0.89
CA ASP A 46 7.82 0.34 -0.46
C ASP A 46 7.93 -0.65 -1.63
N THR A 47 8.64 -1.76 -1.42
CA THR A 47 8.69 -2.88 -2.37
C THR A 47 7.33 -3.48 -2.74
N THR A 48 6.30 -3.36 -1.91
CA THR A 48 4.96 -3.92 -2.13
C THR A 48 3.97 -2.93 -2.71
N GLU A 49 4.36 -1.68 -2.99
CA GLU A 49 3.47 -0.67 -3.58
C GLU A 49 4.03 -0.12 -4.90
N THR A 50 3.16 0.49 -5.72
CA THR A 50 3.63 1.16 -6.93
C THR A 50 4.26 2.50 -6.59
N ILE A 51 5.24 2.93 -7.38
CA ILE A 51 5.84 4.28 -7.25
C ILE A 51 4.76 5.38 -7.29
N LEU A 52 3.74 5.20 -8.12
CA LEU A 52 2.61 6.14 -8.22
C LEU A 52 1.82 6.20 -6.90
N ASP A 53 1.48 5.06 -6.30
CA ASP A 53 0.74 5.03 -5.04
C ASP A 53 1.57 5.63 -3.88
N ALA A 54 2.87 5.31 -3.82
CA ALA A 54 3.80 5.89 -2.86
C ALA A 54 3.88 7.42 -2.94
N ALA A 55 3.93 7.94 -4.17
CA ALA A 55 3.94 9.37 -4.45
C ALA A 55 2.63 10.04 -3.97
N LEU A 56 1.48 9.50 -4.36
CA LEU A 56 0.17 10.05 -4.01
C LEU A 56 -0.10 9.98 -2.50
N ARG A 57 0.30 8.90 -1.83
CA ARG A 57 0.21 8.72 -0.37
C ARG A 57 0.97 9.82 0.39
N GLN A 58 2.05 10.34 -0.20
CA GLN A 58 2.87 11.42 0.35
C GLN A 58 2.54 12.80 -0.25
N GLY A 59 1.41 12.93 -0.94
CA GLY A 59 0.96 14.21 -1.51
C GLY A 59 1.79 14.72 -2.68
N ARG A 60 2.58 13.85 -3.34
CA ARG A 60 3.32 14.20 -4.56
C ARG A 60 2.38 14.12 -5.75
N VAL A 61 2.25 15.23 -6.47
CA VAL A 61 1.38 15.30 -7.64
C VAL A 61 2.09 14.68 -8.85
N PHE A 62 1.46 13.65 -9.41
CA PHE A 62 1.82 13.08 -10.70
C PHE A 62 0.58 13.07 -11.60
N PRO A 63 0.72 13.28 -12.91
CA PRO A 63 -0.40 13.12 -13.83
C PRO A 63 -0.74 11.62 -13.93
N TYR A 64 -2.01 11.25 -13.72
CA TYR A 64 -2.48 9.87 -13.89
C TYR A 64 -3.96 9.83 -14.29
N SER A 65 -4.40 8.69 -14.85
CA SER A 65 -5.81 8.46 -15.22
C SER A 65 -6.26 7.03 -14.89
N CYS A 66 -5.65 6.01 -15.51
CA CYS A 66 -6.18 4.63 -15.40
C CYS A 66 -5.68 3.79 -14.20
N ARG A 67 -4.54 4.15 -13.59
CA ARG A 67 -3.80 3.35 -12.57
C ARG A 67 -3.46 1.89 -12.95
N GLY A 68 -3.91 1.38 -14.10
CA GLY A 68 -3.62 0.02 -14.61
C GLY A 68 -2.63 -0.03 -15.78
N GLY A 69 -1.96 1.07 -16.10
CA GLY A 69 -0.90 1.13 -17.13
C GLY A 69 -1.35 1.31 -18.58
N SER A 70 -2.66 1.28 -18.89
CA SER A 70 -3.15 1.40 -20.29
C SER A 70 -3.01 2.80 -20.90
N CYS A 71 -3.19 3.87 -20.09
CA CYS A 71 -3.21 5.25 -20.61
C CYS A 71 -1.83 5.90 -20.78
N GLY A 72 -0.78 5.38 -20.12
CA GLY A 72 0.57 5.96 -20.17
C GLY A 72 0.75 7.35 -19.54
N THR A 73 -0.29 7.96 -18.96
CA THR A 73 -0.22 9.33 -18.41
C THR A 73 0.83 9.51 -17.30
N CYS A 74 1.03 8.49 -16.46
CA CYS A 74 1.99 8.53 -15.36
C CYS A 74 3.41 8.03 -15.73
N LYS A 75 3.72 7.94 -17.03
CA LYS A 75 5.02 7.45 -17.50
C LYS A 75 6.14 8.43 -17.13
N ALA A 76 7.27 7.89 -16.67
CA ALA A 76 8.46 8.66 -16.34
C ALA A 76 9.71 8.03 -16.97
N LYS A 77 10.74 8.84 -17.17
CA LYS A 77 12.08 8.38 -17.60
C LYS A 77 12.95 8.15 -16.37
N LEU A 78 13.56 6.97 -16.26
CA LEU A 78 14.61 6.72 -15.28
C LEU A 78 15.88 7.47 -15.70
N VAL A 79 16.40 8.32 -14.82
CA VAL A 79 17.56 9.20 -15.10
C VAL A 79 18.76 8.94 -14.18
N GLY A 80 18.60 8.01 -13.24
CA GLY A 80 19.60 7.59 -12.26
C GLY A 80 19.00 6.51 -11.35
N GLY A 81 19.85 5.66 -10.78
CA GLY A 81 19.45 4.45 -10.05
C GLY A 81 20.28 3.25 -10.51
N GLY A 82 20.50 2.28 -9.63
CA GLY A 82 21.29 1.06 -9.87
C GLY A 82 20.74 -0.12 -9.10
#